data_AF-A0A8S2YTA9-F1
#
_entry.id   AF-A0A8S2YTA9-F1
#
_cell.length_a   1.000
_cell.length_b   1.000
_cell.length_c   1.000
_cell.angle_alpha   90.00
_cell.angle_beta   90.00
_cell.angle_gamma   90.00
#
_symmetry.space_group_name_H-M   'P 1'
#
loop_
_entity.id
_entity.type
_entity.pdbx_description
1 polymer ?
#
loop_
_entity_poly.entity_id
_entity_poly.type
_entity_poly.pdbx_seq_one_letter_code
_entity_poly.pdbx_strand_id
1 'polypeptide(L)' 'RSLPYKIRQFRYLCSTNATNGQLKLTIRRDRLFNDSFNHVVHFQSSELRRRLYLSFKHEEALDYGGVAREWFFRLSHE' A
#
# COMPACT_ATOMS: atom_id res chain seq x y z
N ARG A 1 11.14 -21.06 18.15
CA ARG A 1 9.96 -20.85 17.26
C ARG A 1 10.45 -20.57 15.84
N SER A 2 9.93 -21.29 14.84
CA SER A 2 10.39 -21.21 13.44
C SER A 2 9.96 -19.89 12.75
N LEU A 3 10.67 -19.50 11.68
CA LEU A 3 10.32 -18.32 10.88
C LEU A 3 8.90 -18.41 10.27
N PRO A 4 8.47 -19.55 9.70
CA PRO A 4 7.09 -19.69 9.20
C PRO A 4 6.02 -19.45 10.27
N TYR A 5 6.28 -19.88 11.51
CA TYR A 5 5.38 -19.62 12.62
C TYR A 5 5.29 -18.12 12.93
N LYS A 6 6.43 -17.43 13.00
CA LYS A 6 6.49 -15.97 13.23
C LYS A 6 5.74 -15.20 12.14
N ILE A 7 5.93 -15.57 10.86
CA ILE A 7 5.23 -14.95 9.72
C ILE A 7 3.72 -15.14 9.82
N ARG A 8 3.25 -16.34 10.18
CA ARG A 8 1.82 -16.62 10.35
C ARG A 8 1.20 -15.77 11.47
N GLN A 9 1.89 -15.67 12.60
CA GLN A 9 1.45 -14.84 13.72
C GLN A 9 1.39 -13.36 13.34
N PHE A 10 2.42 -12.85 12.64
CA PHE A 10 2.43 -11.48 12.14
C PHE A 10 1.25 -11.20 11.19
N ARG A 11 1.02 -12.08 10.20
CA ARG A 11 -0.11 -11.94 9.27
C ARG A 11 -1.46 -11.97 9.97
N TYR A 12 -1.61 -12.82 11.00
CA TYR A 12 -2.82 -12.86 11.82
C TYR A 12 -3.04 -11.51 12.52
N LEU A 13 -2.01 -10.96 13.17
CA LEU A 13 -2.09 -9.66 13.84
C LEU A 13 -2.42 -8.52 12.88
N CYS A 14 -1.83 -8.51 11.68
CA CYS A 14 -2.18 -7.52 10.64
C CYS A 14 -3.65 -7.63 10.22
N SER A 15 -4.15 -8.86 10.06
CA SER A 15 -5.53 -9.11 9.66
C SER A 15 -6.53 -8.69 10.75
N THR A 16 -6.27 -9.04 12.02
CA THR A 16 -7.18 -8.69 13.13
C THR A 16 -7.19 -7.21 13.47
N ASN A 17 -6.10 -6.48 13.17
CA ASN A 17 -6.00 -5.03 13.37
C ASN A 17 -6.26 -4.23 12.08
N ALA A 18 -6.68 -4.88 11.00
CA ALA A 18 -7.06 -4.20 9.78
C ALA A 18 -8.31 -3.35 10.03
N THR A 19 -8.28 -2.13 9.53
CA THR A 19 -9.41 -1.20 9.65
C THR A 19 -10.32 -1.31 8.43
N ASN A 20 -11.63 -1.19 8.63
CA ASN A 20 -12.60 -1.21 7.55
C ASN A 20 -12.39 -0.06 6.55
N GLY A 21 -12.78 -0.34 5.30
CA GLY A 21 -12.70 0.61 4.19
C GLY A 21 -11.52 0.36 3.25
N GLN A 22 -11.36 1.27 2.31
CA GLN A 22 -10.31 1.23 1.29
C GLN A 22 -9.48 2.51 1.36
N LEU A 23 -8.17 2.38 1.20
CA LEU A 23 -7.27 3.50 1.00
C LEU A 23 -6.95 3.59 -0.49
N LYS A 24 -7.48 4.60 -1.17
CA LYS A 24 -7.28 4.79 -2.61
C LYS A 24 -6.21 5.83 -2.86
N LEU A 25 -5.14 5.44 -3.57
CA LEU A 25 -4.05 6.31 -3.99
C LEU A 25 -4.00 6.37 -5.51
N THR A 26 -4.09 7.58 -6.07
CA THR A 26 -3.91 7.82 -7.50
C THR A 26 -2.65 8.64 -7.68
N ILE A 27 -1.60 8.03 -8.25
CA ILE A 27 -0.25 8.60 -8.25
C ILE A 27 0.20 8.80 -9.70
N ARG A 28 0.99 9.84 -10.00
CA ARG A 28 1.62 9.97 -11.31
C ARG A 28 2.99 9.32 -11.32
N ARG A 29 3.34 8.60 -12.39
CA ARG A 29 4.62 7.88 -12.52
C ARG A 29 5.85 8.80 -12.50
N ASP A 30 5.72 9.99 -13.05
CA ASP A 30 6.77 11.02 -13.13
C ASP A 30 6.98 11.77 -11.80
N ARG A 31 6.04 11.67 -10.86
CA ARG A 31 6.11 12.30 -9.54
C ARG A 31 5.85 11.30 -8.42
N LEU A 32 6.37 10.08 -8.57
CA LEU A 32 6.11 8.95 -7.69
C LEU A 32 6.33 9.31 -6.22
N PHE A 33 7.53 9.78 -5.86
CA PHE A 33 7.89 10.10 -4.48
C PHE A 33 6.99 11.19 -3.89
N ASN A 34 6.90 12.34 -4.58
CA ASN A 34 6.22 13.53 -4.06
C ASN A 34 4.70 13.30 -3.91
N ASP A 35 4.06 12.67 -4.90
CA ASP A 35 2.63 12.35 -4.81
C ASP A 35 2.38 11.30 -3.69
N SER A 36 3.23 10.26 -3.60
CA SER A 36 3.13 9.25 -2.54
C SER A 36 3.27 9.85 -1.14
N PHE A 37 4.29 10.69 -0.96
CA PHE A 37 4.57 11.35 0.32
C PHE A 37 3.41 12.26 0.73
N ASN A 38 2.94 13.12 -0.17
CA ASN A 38 1.81 14.01 0.10
C ASN A 38 0.56 13.22 0.45
N HIS A 39 0.29 12.09 -0.22
CA HIS A 39 -0.83 11.26 0.17
C HIS A 39 -0.64 10.64 1.56
N VAL A 40 0.46 9.91 1.78
CA VAL A 40 0.69 9.13 3.01
C VAL A 40 0.72 10.01 4.24
N VAL A 41 1.34 11.19 4.18
CA VAL A 41 1.51 12.08 5.34
C VAL A 41 0.19 12.70 5.83
N HIS A 42 -0.83 12.77 4.97
CA HIS A 42 -2.13 13.33 5.33
C HIS A 42 -3.12 12.28 5.89
N PHE A 43 -2.78 10.99 5.83
CA PHE A 43 -3.61 9.95 6.41
C PHE A 43 -3.30 9.71 7.88
N GLN A 44 -4.33 9.40 8.66
CA GLN A 44 -4.13 8.91 10.01
C GLN A 44 -3.50 7.50 9.97
N SER A 45 -2.69 7.18 10.97
CA SER A 45 -1.99 5.89 11.05
C SER A 45 -2.93 4.67 11.06
N SER A 46 -4.16 4.84 11.54
CA SER A 46 -5.21 3.82 11.47
C SER A 46 -5.70 3.59 10.04
N GLU A 47 -5.81 4.64 9.23
CA GLU A 47 -6.31 4.56 7.85
C GLU A 47 -5.33 3.85 6.92
N LEU A 48 -4.03 3.94 7.22
CA LEU A 48 -2.97 3.20 6.50
C LEU A 48 -3.09 1.68 6.66
N ARG A 49 -3.93 1.18 7.58
CA ARG A 49 -4.24 -0.25 7.75
C ARG A 49 -5.45 -0.72 6.96
N ARG A 50 -6.11 0.17 6.21
CA ARG A 50 -7.18 -0.19 5.27
C ARG A 50 -6.60 -0.94 4.07
N ARG A 51 -7.47 -1.60 3.31
CA ARG A 51 -7.06 -2.25 2.06
C ARG A 51 -6.57 -1.19 1.07
N LEU A 52 -5.31 -1.29 0.65
CA LEU A 52 -4.68 -0.39 -0.32
C LEU A 52 -5.19 -0.68 -1.73
N TYR A 53 -5.66 0.36 -2.40
CA TYR A 53 -6.01 0.39 -3.82
C TYR A 53 -5.17 1.47 -4.47
N LEU A 54 -4.27 1.06 -5.37
CA LEU A 54 -3.34 1.96 -6.01
C LEU A 54 -3.59 1.95 -7.52
N SER A 55 -3.58 3.14 -8.12
CA SER A 55 -3.62 3.33 -9.56
C SER A 55 -2.62 4.39 -9.99
N PHE A 56 -2.04 4.22 -11.17
CA PHE A 56 -1.30 5.29 -11.81
C PHE A 56 -2.25 6.17 -12.63
N LYS A 57 -2.08 7.49 -12.53
CA LYS A 57 -2.93 8.44 -13.26
C LYS A 57 -2.77 8.21 -14.77
N HIS A 58 -3.90 8.14 -15.48
CA HIS A 58 -3.97 7.84 -16.92
C HIS A 58 -3.60 6.40 -17.30
N GLU A 59 -3.51 5.49 -16.34
CA GLU A 59 -3.31 4.07 -16.59
C GLU A 59 -4.49 3.26 -16.07
N GLU A 60 -5.01 2.37 -16.89
CA GLU A 60 -6.06 1.45 -16.49
C GLU A 60 -5.42 0.29 -15.71
N ALA A 61 -5.69 0.23 -14.40
CA ALA A 61 -5.20 -0.84 -13.55
C ALA A 61 -6.07 -2.09 -13.71
N LEU A 62 -5.65 -3.02 -14.58
CA LEU A 62 -6.29 -4.34 -14.72
C LEU A 62 -6.05 -5.24 -13.49
N ASP A 63 -4.91 -5.08 -12.81
CA ASP A 63 -4.55 -5.78 -11.57
C ASP A 63 -4.03 -4.79 -10.51
N TYR A 64 -4.90 -4.43 -9.56
CA TYR A 64 -4.53 -3.58 -8.41
C TYR A 64 -3.39 -4.16 -7.57
N GLY A 65 -3.25 -5.49 -7.50
CA GLY A 65 -2.20 -6.16 -6.72
C GLY A 65 -0.82 -6.07 -7.39
N GLY A 66 -0.76 -6.11 -8.72
CA GLY A 66 0.43 -5.86 -9.51
C GLY A 66 0.92 -4.42 -9.36
N VAL A 67 0.00 -3.47 -9.49
CA VAL A 67 0.28 -2.03 -9.37
C VAL A 67 0.81 -1.67 -7.97
N ALA A 68 0.22 -2.24 -6.91
CA ALA A 68 0.72 -2.02 -5.54
C ALA A 68 2.15 -2.57 -5.34
N ARG A 69 2.45 -3.77 -5.88
CA ARG A 69 3.81 -4.35 -5.83
C ARG A 69 4.82 -3.47 -6.55
N GLU A 70 4.46 -3.00 -7.74
CA GLU A 70 5.30 -2.06 -8.51
C GLU A 70 5.56 -0.77 -7.74
N TRP A 71 4.52 -0.18 -7.14
CA TRP A 71 4.65 1.05 -6.37
C TRP A 71 5.62 0.90 -5.19
N PHE A 72 5.48 -0.16 -4.38
CA PHE A 72 6.42 -0.42 -3.28
C PHE A 72 7.85 -0.61 -3.79
N PHE A 73 8.03 -1.31 -4.91
CA PHE A 73 9.34 -1.55 -5.50
C PHE A 73 9.99 -0.26 -6.03
N ARG A 74 9.25 0.58 -6.76
CA ARG A 74 9.79 1.82 -7.31
C ARG A 74 10.06 2.84 -6.20
N LEU A 75 9.14 3.02 -5.27
CA LEU A 75 9.29 3.96 -4.16
C LEU A 75 10.47 3.60 -3.24
N SER A 76 10.86 2.32 -3.14
CA SER A 76 12.03 1.93 -2.35
C SER A 76 13.38 2.24 -3.01
N HIS A 77 13.37 2.72 -4.26
CA HIS A 77 14.56 3.06 -5.05
C HIS A 77 14.58 4.52 -5.54
N GLU A 78 13.55 5.31 -5.22
CA GLU A 78 13.54 6.77 -5.42
C GLU A 78 14.41 7.48 -4.39
#